data_AF-A0A4P5RKF5-F1
#
_entry.id   AF-A0A4P5RKF5-F1
#
_cell.length_a   1.000
_cell.length_b   1.000
_cell.length_c   1.000
_cell.angle_alpha   90.00
_cell.angle_beta   90.00
_cell.angle_gamma   90.00
#
_symmetry.space_group_name_H-M   'P 1'
#
loop_
_entity.id
_entity.type
_entity.pdbx_description
1 polymer ?
#
loop_
_entity_poly.entity_id
_entity_poly.type
_entity_poly.pdbx_seq_one_letter_code
_entity_poly.pdbx_strand_id
1 'polypeptide(L)' 'MVRAGILVAVFPIVCAFLFSLFQGGSMLDEGAGGGGYLWLLIITVPIGALLVFVGLIIKLFKGRKS' A
#
# COMPACT_ATOMS: atom_id res chain seq x y z
N MET A 1 -0.74 -6.10 12.43
CA MET A 1 -1.62 -6.39 11.28
C MET A 1 -2.17 -5.13 10.65
N VAL A 2 -3.01 -4.32 11.33
CA VAL A 2 -3.56 -3.08 10.75
C VAL A 2 -2.49 -2.13 10.20
N ARG A 3 -1.47 -1.79 11.00
CA ARG A 3 -0.36 -0.91 10.55
C ARG A 3 0.42 -1.49 9.37
N ALA A 4 0.64 -2.81 9.36
CA ALA A 4 1.33 -3.49 8.27
C ALA A 4 0.50 -3.48 6.98
N GLY A 5 -0.82 -3.68 7.07
CA GLY A 5 -1.71 -3.60 5.90
C GLY A 5 -1.75 -2.21 5.27
N ILE A 6 -1.74 -1.14 6.08
CA ILE A 6 -1.64 0.24 5.58
C ILE A 6 -0.30 0.45 4.87
N LEU A 7 0.81 0.00 5.46
CA LEU A 7 2.14 0.12 4.83
C LEU A 7 2.18 -0.62 3.49
N VAL A 8 1.65 -1.84 3.42
CA VAL A 8 1.59 -2.60 2.16
C VAL A 8 0.79 -1.86 1.08
N ALA A 9 -0.37 -1.29 1.43
CA ALA A 9 -1.21 -0.58 0.47
C ALA A 9 -0.58 0.73 -0.03
N VAL A 10 0.17 1.44 0.82
CA VAL A 10 0.79 2.73 0.50
C VAL A 10 2.17 2.58 -0.15
N PHE A 11 2.83 1.44 0.05
CA PHE A 11 4.21 1.19 -0.39
C PHE A 11 4.46 1.52 -1.87
N PRO A 12 3.63 1.08 -2.83
CA PRO A 12 3.92 1.35 -4.24
C PRO A 12 3.81 2.84 -4.61
N ILE A 13 2.96 3.60 -3.91
CA ILE A 13 2.84 5.05 -4.10
C ILE A 13 4.14 5.72 -3.68
N VAL A 14 4.69 5.32 -2.53
CA VAL A 14 5.97 5.85 -2.03
C VAL A 14 7.10 5.52 -3.00
N CYS A 15 7.15 4.28 -3.51
CA CYS A 15 8.14 3.88 -4.51
C CYS A 15 8.02 4.69 -5.81
N ALA A 16 6.81 4.84 -6.35
CA ALA A 16 6.56 5.62 -7.55
C ALA A 16 7.00 7.08 -7.36
N PHE A 17 6.67 7.68 -6.22
CA PHE A 17 7.03 9.05 -5.89
C PHE A 17 8.56 9.24 -5.77
N LEU A 18 9.24 8.37 -5.03
CA LEU A 18 10.70 8.44 -4.88
C LEU A 18 11.41 8.26 -6.23
N PHE A 19 10.93 7.33 -7.05
CA PHE A 19 11.50 7.10 -8.38
C PHE A 19 11.34 8.32 -9.29
N SER A 20 10.15 8.93 -9.29
CA SER A 20 9.88 10.20 -9.99
C SER A 20 10.79 11.34 -9.52
N LEU A 21 11.10 11.43 -8.21
CA LEU A 21 12.04 12.42 -7.68
C LEU A 21 13.48 12.20 -8.18
N PHE A 22 13.94 10.94 -8.25
CA PHE A 22 15.32 10.65 -8.66
C PHE A 22 15.54 10.71 -10.17
N GLN A 23 14.56 10.31 -10.98
CA GLN A 23 14.69 10.29 -12.44
C GLN A 23 14.23 11.57 -13.14
N GLY A 24 13.48 12.43 -12.44
CA GLY A 24 12.95 13.65 -13.03
C GLY A 24 11.83 13.32 -14.01
N GLY A 25 10.59 13.27 -13.52
CA GLY A 25 9.42 12.95 -14.33
C GLY A 25 8.16 12.88 -13.48
N SER A 26 7.01 12.63 -14.11
CA SER A 26 5.74 12.47 -13.39
C SER A 26 5.62 11.06 -12.82
N MET A 27 5.22 10.93 -11.54
CA MET A 27 4.89 9.64 -10.90
C MET A 27 3.90 8.79 -11.70
N LEU A 28 3.06 9.45 -12.50
CA LEU A 28 2.01 8.83 -13.31
C LEU A 28 2.49 8.44 -14.72
N ASP A 29 3.73 8.77 -15.08
CA ASP A 29 4.32 8.41 -16.35
C ASP A 29 4.76 6.93 -16.32
N GLU A 30 4.06 6.11 -17.10
CA GLU A 30 4.28 4.67 -17.20
C GLU A 30 5.55 4.30 -17.99
N GLY A 31 6.09 5.22 -18.79
CA GLY A 31 7.27 4.99 -19.63
C GLY A 31 8.58 5.43 -18.99
N ALA A 32 8.58 6.51 -18.20
CA ALA A 32 9.81 7.14 -17.70
C ALA A 32 9.77 7.59 -16.23
N GLY A 33 8.59 7.66 -15.58
CA GLY A 33 8.42 8.42 -14.34
C GLY A 33 7.90 7.65 -13.13
N GLY A 34 8.06 6.34 -13.08
CA GLY A 34 7.68 5.55 -11.88
C GLY A 34 6.25 5.02 -11.89
N GLY A 35 5.48 5.27 -12.94
CA GLY A 35 4.12 4.73 -13.12
C GLY A 35 4.07 3.20 -13.10
N GLY A 36 5.16 2.52 -13.48
CA GLY A 36 5.29 1.06 -13.35
C GLY A 36 5.10 0.53 -11.92
N TYR A 37 5.48 1.31 -10.88
CA TYR A 37 5.22 0.92 -9.49
C TYR A 37 3.74 1.03 -9.13
N LEU A 38 2.97 1.92 -9.78
CA LEU A 38 1.54 2.07 -9.51
C LEU A 38 0.73 0.86 -9.97
N TRP A 39 1.21 0.08 -10.94
CA TRP A 39 0.59 -1.19 -11.31
C TRP A 39 0.50 -2.18 -10.14
N LEU A 40 1.45 -2.11 -9.20
CA LEU A 40 1.43 -2.96 -8.00
C LEU A 40 0.24 -2.63 -7.09
N LEU A 41 -0.42 -1.47 -7.23
CA LEU A 41 -1.61 -1.12 -6.46
C LEU A 41 -2.75 -2.12 -6.67
N ILE A 42 -2.85 -2.71 -7.86
CA ILE A 42 -3.87 -3.73 -8.18
C ILE A 42 -3.79 -4.92 -7.21
N ILE A 43 -2.59 -5.27 -6.75
CA ILE A 43 -2.36 -6.42 -5.85
C ILE A 43 -2.21 -5.96 -4.40
N THR A 44 -1.41 -4.92 -4.17
CA THR A 44 -1.06 -4.45 -2.81
C THR A 44 -2.23 -3.82 -2.07
N VAL A 45 -3.16 -3.15 -2.77
CA VAL A 45 -4.36 -2.57 -2.13
C VAL A 45 -5.29 -3.68 -1.62
N PRO A 46 -5.70 -4.69 -2.42
CA PRO A 46 -6.47 -5.82 -1.91
C PRO A 46 -5.80 -6.56 -0.75
N ILE A 47 -4.49 -6.83 -0.85
CA ILE A 47 -3.74 -7.50 0.21
C ILE A 47 -3.69 -6.64 1.47
N GLY A 48 -3.37 -5.35 1.34
CA GLY A 48 -3.33 -4.40 2.45
C GLY A 48 -4.68 -4.26 3.14
N ALA A 49 -5.77 -4.19 2.36
CA ALA A 49 -7.13 -4.16 2.87
C ALA A 49 -7.48 -5.43 3.66
N LEU A 50 -7.12 -6.62 3.14
CA LEU A 50 -7.33 -7.89 3.82
C LEU A 50 -6.57 -7.96 5.17
N LEU A 51 -5.31 -7.49 5.19
CA LEU A 51 -4.52 -7.43 6.43
C LEU A 51 -5.10 -6.46 7.47
N VAL A 52 -5.65 -5.32 7.01
CA VAL A 52 -6.36 -4.38 7.88
C VAL A 52 -7.63 -5.02 8.42
N PHE A 53 -8.44 -5.63 7.56
CA PHE A 53 -9.71 -6.25 7.93
C PHE A 53 -9.51 -7.38 8.95
N VAL A 54 -8.59 -8.31 8.70
CA VAL A 54 -8.24 -9.37 9.65
C VAL A 54 -7.71 -8.79 10.97
N GLY A 55 -6.86 -7.77 10.89
CA GLY A 55 -6.35 -7.09 12.09
C GLY A 55 -7.44 -6.43 12.93
N LEU A 56 -8.46 -5.85 12.30
CA LEU A 56 -9.62 -5.27 12.98
C LEU A 56 -10.51 -6.33 13.61
N ILE A 57 -10.77 -7.43 12.89
CA ILE A 57 -11.52 -8.59 13.40
C ILE A 57 -10.85 -9.12 14.67
N ILE A 58 -9.56 -9.41 14.62
CA ILE A 58 -8.82 -9.92 15.79
C ILE A 58 -8.92 -8.94 16.96
N LYS A 59 -8.76 -7.63 16.70
CA LYS A 59 -8.87 -6.60 17.74
C LYS A 59 -10.27 -6.57 18.37
N LEU A 60 -11.33 -6.69 17.56
CA LEU A 60 -12.72 -6.72 18.01
C LEU A 60 -13.00 -7.93 18.91
N PHE A 61 -12.55 -9.13 18.52
CA PHE A 61 -12.74 -10.34 19.31
C PHE A 61 -11.89 -10.36 20.58
N LYS A 62 -10.67 -9.78 20.53
CA LYS A 62 -9.81 -9.66 21.72
C LYS A 62 -10.37 -8.65 22.74
N GLY A 63 -11.01 -7.59 22.28
CA GLY A 63 -11.67 -6.59 23.15
C GLY A 63 -12.98 -7.07 23.79
N ARG A 64 -13.59 -8.14 23.26
CA ARG A 64 -14.85 -8.70 23.78
C ARG A 64 -14.67 -9.73 24.89
N LYS A 65 -13.43 -10.15 25.17
CA LYS A 65 -13.10 -11.15 26.19
C LYS A 65 -12.74 -10.49 27.55
N SER A 66 -13.48 -9.45 27.91
CA SER A 66 -13.40 -8.76 29.22
C SER A 66 -14.60 -9.13 30.07
#